data_AF-A0A537SAU2-F1
#
_entry.id   AF-A0A537SAU2-F1
#
_cell.length_a   1.000
_cell.length_b   1.000
_cell.length_c   1.000
_cell.angle_alpha   90.00
_cell.angle_beta   90.00
_cell.angle_gamma   90.00
#
_symmetry.space_group_name_H-M   'P 1'
#
loop_
_entity.id
_entity.type
_entity.pdbx_description
1 polymer ?
#
loop_
_entity_poly.entity_id
_entity_poly.type
_entity_poly.pdbx_seq_one_letter_code
_entity_poly.pdbx_strand_id
1 'polypeptide(L)'
;FADWLRQRRADAGAHIVLTVDHGLRPESAAEAGAVVDQATALGFRHAILVWRGPKPSTGLQAAAREARYQLMRDYMGAHDIATLFTAHTRDDQA
;
A
#
# COMPACT_ATOMS: atom_id res chain seq x y z
N PHE A 1 -13.52 5.57 1.55
CA PHE A 1 -13.75 4.11 1.37
C PHE A 1 -14.27 3.45 2.65
N ALA A 2 -13.59 3.56 3.78
CA ALA A 2 -14.08 3.01 5.07
C ALA A 2 -15.52 3.44 5.42
N ASP A 3 -15.82 4.73 5.27
CA ASP A 3 -17.17 5.28 5.52
C ASP A 3 -18.22 4.68 4.58
N TRP A 4 -17.83 4.45 3.32
CA TRP A 4 -18.68 3.85 2.31
C TRP A 4 -19.00 2.39 2.63
N LEU A 5 -18.03 1.62 3.16
CA LEU A 5 -18.26 0.26 3.65
C LEU A 5 -19.21 0.26 4.84
N ARG A 6 -19.00 1.17 5.80
CA ARG A 6 -19.89 1.34 6.96
C ARG A 6 -21.33 1.64 6.56
N GLN A 7 -21.53 2.56 5.62
CA GLN A 7 -22.86 2.88 5.09
C GLN A 7 -23.54 1.68 4.42
N ARG A 8 -22.76 0.82 3.75
CA ARG A 8 -23.24 -0.42 3.11
C ARG A 8 -23.34 -1.61 4.07
N ARG A 9 -22.96 -1.46 5.34
CA ARG A 9 -22.80 -2.56 6.32
C ARG A 9 -21.91 -3.68 5.78
N ALA A 10 -20.90 -3.32 4.99
CA ALA A 10 -19.90 -4.25 4.48
C ALA A 10 -18.74 -4.38 5.47
N ASP A 11 -18.14 -5.57 5.54
CA ASP A 11 -17.03 -5.87 6.44
C ASP A 11 -15.72 -5.26 5.93
N ALA A 12 -15.09 -4.40 6.75
CA ALA A 12 -13.77 -3.86 6.47
C ALA A 12 -12.68 -4.95 6.51
N GLY A 13 -12.86 -5.97 7.34
CA GLY A 13 -11.94 -7.11 7.48
C GLY A 13 -11.83 -7.95 6.21
N ALA A 14 -12.84 -7.91 5.31
CA ALA A 14 -12.77 -8.53 4.01
C ALA A 14 -11.70 -7.90 3.09
N HIS A 15 -11.29 -6.66 3.37
CA HIS A 15 -10.30 -5.92 2.59
C HIS A 15 -8.95 -5.88 3.33
N ILE A 16 -7.87 -5.69 2.55
CA ILE A 16 -6.52 -5.52 3.08
C ILE A 16 -5.89 -4.23 2.54
N VAL A 17 -5.28 -3.47 3.44
CA VAL A 17 -4.50 -2.27 3.12
C VAL A 17 -3.04 -2.68 2.93
N LEU A 18 -2.49 -2.42 1.74
CA LEU A 18 -1.08 -2.65 1.44
C LEU A 18 -0.32 -1.33 1.50
N THR A 19 0.69 -1.25 2.36
CA THR A 19 1.55 -0.08 2.52
C THR A 19 2.96 -0.44 2.07
N VAL A 20 3.54 0.33 1.15
CA VAL A 20 4.91 0.10 0.68
C VAL A 20 5.88 0.99 1.45
N ASP A 21 6.74 0.37 2.25
CA ASP A 21 7.92 1.03 2.82
C ASP A 21 9.04 1.00 1.78
N HIS A 22 9.34 2.17 1.21
CA HIS A 22 10.31 2.29 0.12
C HIS A 22 11.76 2.38 0.61
N GLY A 23 11.98 2.73 1.89
CA GLY A 23 13.30 2.88 2.49
C GLY A 23 14.19 3.94 1.85
N LEU A 24 13.61 4.94 1.17
CA LEU A 24 14.35 6.03 0.52
C LEU A 24 14.63 7.19 1.47
N ARG A 25 13.84 7.26 2.55
CA ARG A 25 13.96 8.22 3.64
C ARG A 25 13.94 7.44 4.95
N PRO A 26 14.67 7.88 6.00
CA PRO A 26 14.69 7.18 7.28
C PRO A 26 13.30 7.12 7.95
N GLU A 27 12.42 8.07 7.67
CA GLU A 27 11.07 8.15 8.23
C GLU A 27 10.07 7.16 7.60
N SER A 28 10.42 6.57 6.45
CA SER A 28 9.53 5.72 5.63
C SER A 28 8.90 4.57 6.43
N ALA A 29 9.68 3.92 7.30
CA ALA A 29 9.19 2.84 8.16
C ALA A 29 8.19 3.34 9.22
N ALA A 30 8.44 4.52 9.81
CA ALA A 30 7.56 5.11 10.81
C ALA A 30 6.24 5.57 10.19
N GLU A 31 6.30 6.18 9.00
CA GLU A 31 5.12 6.56 8.22
C GLU A 31 4.28 5.32 7.86
N ALA A 32 4.93 4.22 7.46
CA ALA A 32 4.24 2.96 7.19
C ALA A 32 3.54 2.39 8.44
N GLY A 33 4.17 2.50 9.61
CA GLY A 33 3.57 2.14 10.90
C GLY A 33 2.33 2.96 11.24
N ALA A 34 2.37 4.28 11.03
CA ALA A 34 1.21 5.14 11.26
C ALA A 34 0.01 4.77 10.37
N VAL A 35 0.26 4.33 9.14
CA VAL A 35 -0.81 3.83 8.25
C VAL A 35 -1.41 2.53 8.79
N VAL A 36 -0.60 1.65 9.35
CA VAL A 36 -1.06 0.41 10.00
C VAL A 36 -1.97 0.72 11.19
N ASP A 37 -1.59 1.67 12.04
CA ASP A 37 -2.40 2.09 13.19
C ASP A 37 -3.76 2.63 12.72
N GLN A 38 -3.76 3.48 11.68
CA GLN A 38 -4.99 4.03 11.12
C GLN A 38 -5.87 2.95 10.46
N ALA A 39 -5.28 2.02 9.70
CA ALA A 39 -6.02 0.93 9.08
C ALA A 39 -6.67 0.01 10.13
N THR A 40 -5.95 -0.26 11.22
CA THR A 40 -6.43 -1.04 12.37
C THR A 40 -7.60 -0.36 13.05
N ALA A 41 -7.50 0.94 13.32
CA ALA A 41 -8.58 1.74 13.92
C ALA A 41 -9.86 1.74 13.05
N LEU A 42 -9.71 1.55 11.75
CA LEU A 42 -10.81 1.47 10.78
C LEU A 42 -11.31 0.03 10.53
N GLY A 43 -10.72 -0.98 11.16
CA GLY A 43 -11.12 -2.39 11.06
C GLY A 43 -10.59 -3.14 9.84
N PHE A 44 -9.59 -2.59 9.13
CA PHE A 44 -8.99 -3.27 7.98
C PHE A 44 -7.88 -4.23 8.41
N ARG A 45 -7.71 -5.32 7.66
CA ARG A 45 -6.43 -6.04 7.63
C ARG A 45 -5.37 -5.16 6.97
N HIS A 46 -4.10 -5.35 7.30
CA HIS A 46 -3.01 -4.59 6.71
C HIS A 46 -1.75 -5.43 6.49
N ALA A 47 -0.89 -5.00 5.56
CA ALA A 47 0.46 -5.52 5.38
C ALA A 47 1.42 -4.42 4.94
N ILE A 48 2.62 -4.39 5.55
CA ILE A 48 3.73 -3.56 5.10
C ILE A 48 4.60 -4.38 4.15
N LEU A 49 4.80 -3.86 2.94
CA LEU A 49 5.64 -4.44 1.91
C LEU A 49 6.91 -3.61 1.77
N VAL A 50 8.06 -4.20 2.09
CA VAL A 50 9.32 -3.46 2.15
C VAL A 50 10.07 -3.62 0.82
N TRP A 51 10.39 -2.51 0.15
CA TRP A 51 11.33 -2.55 -0.97
C TRP A 51 12.74 -2.76 -0.44
N ARG A 52 13.24 -3.99 -0.54
CA ARG A 52 14.61 -4.35 -0.15
C ARG A 52 15.61 -4.16 -1.29
N GLY A 53 16.88 -4.10 -0.95
CA GLY A 53 17.98 -4.01 -1.91
C GLY A 53 18.35 -2.58 -2.33
N PRO A 54 19.37 -2.43 -3.18
CA PRO A 54 19.91 -1.14 -3.59
C PRO A 54 18.89 -0.33 -4.38
N LYS A 55 19.00 1.00 -4.28
CA LYS A 55 18.16 1.96 -4.99
C LYS A 55 18.99 2.60 -6.09
N PRO A 56 18.46 2.77 -7.31
CA PRO A 56 19.23 3.35 -8.38
C PRO A 56 19.50 4.83 -8.10
N SER A 57 20.67 5.31 -8.51
CA SER A 57 21.07 6.72 -8.39
C SER A 57 20.35 7.64 -9.38
N THR A 58 19.84 7.09 -10.47
CA THR A 58 19.06 7.79 -11.50
C THR A 58 17.73 7.06 -11.75
N GLY A 59 16.71 7.77 -12.25
CA GLY A 59 15.40 7.16 -12.53
C GLY A 59 14.67 6.66 -11.28
N LEU A 60 14.99 7.19 -10.09
CA LEU A 60 14.50 6.69 -8.80
C LEU A 60 12.97 6.62 -8.72
N GLN A 61 12.25 7.59 -9.30
CA GLN A 61 10.79 7.59 -9.29
C GLN A 61 10.20 6.44 -10.12
N ALA A 62 10.75 6.17 -11.31
CA ALA A 62 10.32 5.05 -12.15
C ALA A 62 10.59 3.72 -11.45
N ALA A 63 11.78 3.56 -10.88
CA ALA A 63 12.14 2.37 -10.11
C ALA A 63 11.27 2.17 -8.86
N ALA A 64 10.97 3.26 -8.12
CA ALA A 64 10.08 3.20 -6.96
C ALA A 64 8.65 2.82 -7.37
N ARG A 65 8.16 3.31 -8.52
CA ARG A 65 6.86 2.92 -9.07
C ARG A 65 6.84 1.43 -9.40
N GLU A 66 7.85 0.95 -10.12
CA GLU A 66 7.97 -0.47 -10.48
C GLU A 66 8.03 -1.36 -9.25
N ALA A 67 8.91 -1.04 -8.29
CA ALA A 67 9.05 -1.77 -7.04
C ALA A 67 7.72 -1.84 -6.26
N ARG A 68 6.98 -0.73 -6.19
CA ARG A 68 5.67 -0.70 -5.53
C ARG A 68 4.71 -1.70 -6.16
N TYR A 69 4.54 -1.66 -7.48
CA TYR A 69 3.63 -2.56 -8.18
C TYR A 69 4.09 -4.01 -8.12
N GLN A 70 5.40 -4.27 -8.17
CA GLN A 70 5.93 -5.63 -8.05
C GLN A 70 5.61 -6.22 -6.67
N LEU A 71 5.91 -5.48 -5.59
CA LEU A 71 5.62 -5.91 -4.23
C LEU A 71 4.12 -6.20 -4.03
N MET A 72 3.25 -5.31 -4.53
CA MET A 72 1.79 -5.50 -4.44
C MET A 72 1.34 -6.74 -5.23
N ARG A 73 1.87 -6.95 -6.44
CA ARG A 73 1.56 -8.15 -7.24
C ARG A 73 2.01 -9.44 -6.56
N ASP A 74 3.21 -9.45 -6.00
CA ASP A 74 3.75 -10.63 -5.31
C ASP A 74 2.91 -10.98 -4.07
N TYR A 75 2.54 -9.96 -3.28
CA TYR A 75 1.62 -10.14 -2.16
C TYR A 75 0.25 -10.67 -2.63
N MET A 76 -0.32 -10.05 -3.66
CA MET A 76 -1.60 -10.47 -4.20
C MET A 76 -1.59 -11.92 -4.69
N GLY A 77 -0.54 -12.33 -5.40
CA GLY A 77 -0.38 -13.71 -5.87
C GLY A 77 -0.20 -14.71 -4.74
N ALA A 78 0.51 -14.36 -3.67
CA ALA A 78 0.70 -15.22 -2.51
C ALA A 78 -0.56 -15.36 -1.62
N HIS A 79 -1.54 -14.46 -1.78
CA HIS A 79 -2.73 -14.38 -0.94
C HIS A 79 -4.05 -14.51 -1.73
N ASP A 80 -4.00 -14.96 -2.99
CA ASP A 80 -5.16 -15.14 -3.89
C ASP A 80 -6.05 -13.89 -4.03
N ILE A 81 -5.43 -12.71 -4.06
CA ILE A 81 -6.14 -11.42 -4.21
C ILE A 81 -6.17 -11.04 -5.70
N ALA A 82 -7.37 -10.97 -6.26
CA ALA A 82 -7.54 -10.66 -7.70
C ALA A 82 -7.59 -9.16 -8.03
N THR A 83 -7.93 -8.31 -7.07
CA THR A 83 -8.25 -6.90 -7.33
C THR A 83 -7.41 -5.96 -6.50
N LEU A 84 -6.78 -4.98 -7.15
CA LEU A 84 -6.06 -3.89 -6.52
C LEU A 84 -6.81 -2.58 -6.71
N PHE A 85 -7.11 -1.89 -5.62
CA PHE A 85 -7.59 -0.51 -5.65
C PHE A 85 -6.43 0.42 -5.31
N THR A 86 -6.15 1.38 -6.17
CA THR A 86 -5.16 2.45 -5.89
C THR A 86 -5.89 3.78 -5.75
N ALA A 87 -5.50 4.57 -4.76
CA ALA A 87 -6.08 5.89 -4.50
C ALA A 87 -5.44 6.95 -5.41
N HIS A 88 -5.44 6.72 -6.72
CA HIS A 88 -4.98 7.73 -7.67
C HIS A 88 -6.00 8.85 -7.69
N THR A 89 -5.58 10.04 -7.26
CA THR A 89 -6.35 11.27 -7.40
C THR A 89 -6.18 11.82 -8.81
N ARG A 90 -7.03 12.78 -9.19
CA ARG A 90 -6.96 13.43 -10.52
C ARG A 90 -5.58 14.05 -10.82
N ASP A 91 -4.84 14.41 -9.78
CA ASP A 91 -3.54 15.06 -9.88
C ASP A 91 -2.38 14.05 -10.02
N ASP A 92 -2.65 12.75 -9.93
CA ASP A 92 -1.67 11.66 -10.14
C ASP A 92 -1.54 11.25 -11.63
N GLN A 93 -2.21 11.98 -12.54
CA GLN A 93 -2.08 11.84 -13.99
C GLN A 93 -1.16 12.96 -14.51
N ALA A 94 0.14 12.67 -14.63
CA ALA A 94 1.11 13.50 -15.34
C ALA A 94 1.43 12.89 -16.71
#